data_AF-A0A838WFL2-F1
#
_entry.id   AF-A0A838WFL2-F1
#
_cell.length_a   1.000
_cell.length_b   1.000
_cell.length_c   1.000
_cell.angle_alpha   90.00
_cell.angle_beta   90.00
_cell.angle_gamma   90.00
#
_symmetry.space_group_name_H-M   'P 1'
#
loop_
_entity.id
_entity.type
_entity.pdbx_description
1 polymer ?
#
loop_
_entity_poly.entity_id
_entity_poly.type
_entity_poly.pdbx_seq_one_letter_code
_entity_poly.pdbx_strand_id
1 'polypeptide(L)'
;MRGIRRTAALPAAPESDVVHVAPPTGEAETDRASILAALERVQQGGTVQFAPGTYLIGEIIRVPTPRLTLLGHPDGTTLRGCEPDEYAASQGDAARATDYAGRSAALRTSPLWAST
;
A
#
# COMPACT_ATOMS: atom_id res chain seq x y z
N MET A 1 -34.42 -33.52 36.39
CA MET A 1 -34.02 -32.71 35.22
C MET A 1 -33.06 -31.62 35.69
N ARG A 2 -31.74 -31.77 35.51
CA ARG A 2 -30.74 -30.73 35.85
C ARG A 2 -30.09 -30.27 34.56
N GLY A 3 -30.38 -29.02 34.17
CA GLY A 3 -29.82 -28.37 33.00
C GLY A 3 -28.35 -28.00 33.24
N ILE A 4 -27.46 -28.67 32.53
CA ILE A 4 -26.06 -28.29 32.40
C ILE A 4 -26.00 -27.02 31.54
N ARG A 5 -25.67 -25.88 32.17
CA ARG A 5 -25.27 -24.68 31.45
C ARG A 5 -23.94 -25.01 30.75
N ARG A 6 -23.98 -25.17 29.43
CA ARG A 6 -22.76 -25.16 28.62
C ARG A 6 -22.17 -23.77 28.71
N THR A 7 -21.12 -23.62 29.52
CA THR A 7 -20.18 -22.51 29.39
C THR A 7 -19.64 -22.59 27.97
N ALA A 8 -20.08 -21.70 27.09
CA ALA A 8 -19.43 -21.52 25.81
C ALA A 8 -18.01 -21.04 26.13
N ALA A 9 -17.02 -21.92 25.95
CA ALA A 9 -15.65 -21.46 25.83
C ALA A 9 -15.63 -20.48 24.65
N LEU A 10 -15.17 -19.25 24.90
CA LEU A 10 -14.81 -18.33 23.83
C LEU A 10 -13.92 -19.11 22.85
N PRO A 11 -14.17 -19.04 21.53
CA PRO A 11 -13.24 -19.64 20.58
C PRO A 11 -11.86 -19.07 20.86
N ALA A 12 -10.87 -19.94 21.08
CA ALA A 12 -9.48 -19.53 21.10
C ALA A 12 -9.25 -18.70 19.83
N ALA A 13 -8.69 -17.50 19.98
CA ALA A 13 -8.33 -16.68 18.83
C ALA A 13 -7.53 -17.58 17.88
N PRO A 14 -7.84 -17.62 16.57
CA PRO A 14 -7.04 -18.40 15.64
C PRO A 14 -5.61 -17.95 15.83
N GLU A 15 -4.70 -18.90 16.08
CA GLU A 15 -3.27 -18.65 16.07
C GLU A 15 -3.00 -17.93 14.75
N SER A 16 -2.73 -16.62 14.84
CA SER A 16 -2.73 -15.77 13.66
C SER A 16 -1.49 -16.18 12.88
N ASP A 17 -1.69 -16.87 11.75
CA ASP A 17 -0.61 -17.43 10.95
C ASP A 17 0.42 -16.33 10.64
N VAL A 18 1.63 -16.47 11.19
CA VAL A 18 2.71 -15.48 11.04
C VAL A 18 3.62 -15.96 9.92
N VAL A 19 3.61 -15.24 8.81
CA VAL A 19 4.49 -15.47 7.67
C VAL A 19 5.66 -14.50 7.76
N HIS A 20 6.87 -15.05 7.87
CA HIS A 20 8.09 -14.25 7.89
C HIS A 20 8.57 -13.93 6.47
N VAL A 21 8.91 -12.66 6.24
CA VAL A 21 9.60 -12.21 5.02
C VAL A 21 11.09 -12.46 5.18
N ALA A 22 11.74 -12.95 4.13
CA ALA A 22 13.19 -13.10 4.11
C ALA A 22 13.90 -11.75 4.35
N PRO A 23 15.11 -11.72 4.94
CA PRO A 23 15.88 -10.48 5.12
C PRO A 23 16.09 -9.72 3.81
N PRO A 24 16.11 -8.37 3.84
CA PRO A 24 16.36 -7.58 2.64
C PRO A 24 17.77 -7.83 2.13
N THR A 25 17.87 -7.91 0.81
CA THR A 25 19.11 -8.14 0.06
C THR A 25 19.69 -6.86 -0.50
N GLY A 26 18.89 -5.80 -0.59
CA GLY A 26 19.26 -4.56 -1.25
C GLY A 26 19.06 -4.60 -2.77
N GLU A 27 18.53 -5.70 -3.31
CA GLU A 27 18.20 -5.86 -4.72
C GLU A 27 16.68 -5.81 -4.90
N ALA A 28 16.19 -4.83 -5.66
CA ALA A 28 14.75 -4.55 -5.78
C ALA A 28 13.92 -5.75 -6.27
N GLU A 29 14.42 -6.50 -7.25
CA GLU A 29 13.72 -7.68 -7.77
C GLU A 29 13.59 -8.78 -6.70
N THR A 30 14.68 -9.05 -5.97
CA THR A 30 14.74 -10.10 -4.95
C THR A 30 13.93 -9.74 -3.71
N ASP A 31 14.03 -8.49 -3.25
CA ASP A 31 13.28 -7.98 -2.11
C ASP A 31 11.77 -8.00 -2.41
N ARG A 32 11.38 -7.53 -3.60
CA ARG A 32 9.99 -7.57 -4.06
C ARG A 32 9.45 -9.00 -4.15
N ALA A 33 10.22 -9.92 -4.75
CA ALA A 33 9.81 -11.32 -4.86
C ALA A 33 9.61 -11.96 -3.47
N SER A 34 10.48 -11.63 -2.51
CA SER A 34 10.37 -12.12 -1.12
C SER A 34 9.10 -11.63 -0.43
N ILE A 35 8.74 -10.36 -0.63
CA ILE A 35 7.51 -9.78 -0.08
C ILE A 35 6.27 -10.42 -0.72
N LEU A 36 6.24 -10.54 -2.04
CA LEU A 36 5.12 -11.16 -2.76
C LEU A 36 4.90 -12.61 -2.33
N ALA A 37 5.97 -13.39 -2.22
CA ALA A 37 5.87 -14.77 -1.78
C ALA A 37 5.35 -14.90 -0.34
N ALA A 38 5.61 -13.92 0.53
CA ALA A 38 5.02 -13.88 1.87
C ALA A 38 3.52 -13.53 1.83
N LEU A 39 3.14 -12.56 0.99
CA LEU A 39 1.75 -12.13 0.82
C LEU A 39 0.86 -13.19 0.14
N GLU A 40 1.43 -14.03 -0.71
CA GLU A 40 0.72 -15.16 -1.32
C GLU A 40 0.45 -16.30 -0.33
N ARG A 41 1.32 -16.46 0.67
CA ARG A 41 1.18 -17.50 1.70
C ARG A 41 0.26 -17.07 2.84
N VAL A 42 0.18 -15.78 3.15
CA VAL A 42 -0.60 -15.31 4.29
C VAL A 42 -2.10 -15.47 4.02
N GLN A 43 -2.78 -16.14 4.94
CA GLN A 43 -4.23 -16.30 4.90
C GLN A 43 -4.94 -15.03 5.41
N GLN A 44 -6.24 -14.93 5.15
CA GLN A 44 -7.07 -13.86 5.69
C GLN A 44 -7.00 -13.83 7.22
N GLY A 45 -6.74 -12.65 7.79
CA GLY A 45 -6.54 -12.45 9.23
C GLY A 45 -5.12 -12.76 9.72
N GLY A 46 -4.23 -13.23 8.84
CA GLY A 46 -2.83 -13.54 9.17
C GLY A 46 -1.94 -12.31 9.33
N THR A 47 -0.70 -12.57 9.71
CA THR A 47 0.33 -11.54 9.94
C THR A 47 1.52 -11.81 9.04
N VAL A 48 2.01 -10.78 8.36
CA VAL A 48 3.30 -10.80 7.67
C VAL A 48 4.30 -10.04 8.53
N GLN A 49 5.36 -10.71 8.96
CA GLN A 49 6.42 -10.11 9.76
C GLN A 49 7.69 -9.90 8.93
N PHE A 50 8.13 -8.65 8.85
CA PHE A 50 9.34 -8.28 8.15
C PHE A 50 10.58 -8.46 9.04
N ALA A 51 11.69 -8.79 8.39
CA ALA A 51 13.00 -8.77 9.01
C ALA A 51 13.51 -7.30 9.13
N PRO A 52 14.57 -7.05 9.91
CA PRO A 52 15.12 -5.71 10.01
C PRO A 52 15.85 -5.32 8.71
N GLY A 53 15.87 -4.03 8.41
CA GLY A 53 16.58 -3.45 7.26
C GLY A 53 15.65 -2.75 6.25
N THR A 54 16.19 -2.48 5.06
CA THR A 54 15.52 -1.71 4.00
C THR A 54 15.20 -2.60 2.81
N TYR A 55 13.92 -2.82 2.54
CA TYR A 55 13.45 -3.50 1.35
C TYR A 55 13.27 -2.50 0.20
N LEU A 56 13.80 -2.85 -0.97
CA LEU A 56 13.52 -2.13 -2.21
C LEU A 56 12.32 -2.76 -2.91
N ILE A 57 11.24 -2.00 -3.05
CA ILE A 57 9.97 -2.49 -3.61
C ILE A 57 9.80 -2.03 -5.07
N GLY A 58 10.29 -0.84 -5.39
CA GLY A 58 10.06 -0.19 -6.68
C GLY A 58 8.57 0.13 -6.87
N GLU A 59 7.95 -0.53 -7.84
CA GLU A 59 6.54 -0.33 -8.18
C GLU A 59 5.56 -0.81 -7.10
N ILE A 60 4.32 -0.30 -7.17
CA ILE A 60 3.23 -0.62 -6.24
C ILE A 60 3.01 -2.14 -6.14
N ILE A 61 3.02 -2.67 -4.91
CA ILE A 61 2.52 -4.01 -4.59
C ILE A 61 1.04 -3.89 -4.20
N ARG A 62 0.17 -4.59 -4.93
CA ARG A 62 -1.24 -4.73 -4.56
C ARG A 62 -1.41 -5.94 -3.67
N VAL A 63 -2.05 -5.74 -2.51
CA VAL A 63 -2.35 -6.83 -1.57
C VAL A 63 -3.82 -7.24 -1.75
N PRO A 64 -4.12 -8.41 -2.33
CA PRO A 64 -5.49 -8.85 -2.56
C PRO A 64 -6.15 -9.42 -1.30
N THR A 65 -5.35 -9.84 -0.31
CA THR A 65 -5.84 -10.51 0.90
C THR A 65 -6.56 -9.53 1.83
N PRO A 66 -7.87 -9.71 2.07
CA PRO A 66 -8.62 -8.83 2.97
C PRO A 66 -8.18 -9.08 4.41
N ARG A 67 -8.04 -8.01 5.21
CA ARG A 67 -7.65 -8.07 6.62
C ARG A 67 -6.33 -8.81 6.84
N LEU A 68 -5.20 -8.17 6.54
CA LEU A 68 -3.89 -8.63 6.98
C LEU A 68 -3.25 -7.65 7.96
N THR A 69 -2.37 -8.19 8.81
CA THR A 69 -1.48 -7.40 9.66
C THR A 69 -0.09 -7.39 9.03
N LEU A 70 0.50 -6.20 8.85
CA LEU A 70 1.90 -6.05 8.48
C LEU A 70 2.68 -5.60 9.72
N LEU A 71 3.70 -6.36 10.09
CA LEU A 71 4.50 -6.11 11.28
C LEU A 71 5.97 -5.87 10.89
N GLY A 72 6.48 -4.69 11.22
CA GLY A 72 7.91 -4.41 11.11
C GLY A 72 8.71 -5.10 12.22
N HIS A 73 10.02 -5.25 12.00
CA HIS A 73 10.93 -5.73 13.04
C HIS A 73 11.11 -4.67 14.14
N PRO A 74 11.25 -5.05 15.43
CA PRO A 74 11.54 -4.09 16.51
C PRO A 74 12.83 -3.28 16.30
N ASP A 75 13.83 -3.87 15.62
CA ASP A 75 15.08 -3.17 15.27
C ASP A 75 14.95 -2.25 14.04
N GLY A 76 13.76 -2.17 13.45
CA GLY A 76 13.42 -1.28 12.34
C GLY A 76 13.32 -1.98 10.99
N THR A 77 12.24 -1.67 10.26
CA THR A 77 12.01 -2.09 8.86
C THR A 77 11.66 -0.85 8.04
N THR A 78 12.30 -0.68 6.90
CA THR A 78 11.99 0.37 5.92
C THR A 78 11.51 -0.27 4.61
N LEU A 79 10.40 0.22 4.07
CA LEU A 79 9.90 -0.16 2.76
C LEU A 79 10.12 1.02 1.81
N ARG A 80 11.08 0.90 0.90
CA ARG A 80 11.43 1.95 -0.07
C ARG A 80 10.79 1.64 -1.42
N GLY A 81 9.84 2.49 -1.81
CA GLY A 81 9.28 2.49 -3.17
C GLY A 81 10.23 3.10 -4.18
N CYS A 82 9.72 3.33 -5.39
CA CYS A 82 10.42 4.04 -6.46
C CYS A 82 10.69 5.52 -6.13
N GLU A 83 11.67 6.12 -6.82
CA GLU A 83 11.98 7.55 -6.67
C GLU A 83 10.76 8.40 -7.12
N PRO A 84 10.61 9.63 -6.60
CA PRO A 84 9.44 10.47 -6.91
C PRO A 84 9.20 10.68 -8.42
N ASP A 85 10.28 10.75 -9.19
CA ASP A 85 10.24 10.92 -10.64
C ASP A 85 9.72 9.67 -11.37
N GLU A 86 9.97 8.48 -10.82
CA GLU A 86 9.48 7.20 -11.35
C GLU A 86 8.00 6.97 -11.00
N TYR A 87 7.55 7.49 -9.87
CA TYR A 87 6.13 7.48 -9.50
C TYR A 87 5.28 8.30 -10.48
N ALA A 88 5.79 9.46 -10.94
CA ALA A 88 5.09 10.28 -11.94
C ALA A 88 4.98 9.59 -13.32
N ALA A 89 6.01 8.83 -13.72
CA ALA A 89 5.99 8.07 -14.98
C ALA A 89 5.01 6.89 -14.94
N SER A 90 4.90 6.21 -13.79
CA SER A 90 3.95 5.10 -13.61
C SER A 90 2.50 5.56 -13.36
N GLN A 91 2.30 6.79 -12.88
CA GLN A 91 1.00 7.46 -12.74
C GLN A 91 0.61 8.31 -13.96
N GLY A 92 0.99 7.88 -15.17
CA GLY A 92 0.75 8.55 -16.45
C GLY A 92 -0.71 8.76 -16.88
N ASP A 93 -1.60 9.18 -15.98
CA ASP A 93 -2.63 10.21 -16.19
C ASP A 93 -1.97 11.62 -16.20
N ALA A 94 -0.92 11.80 -16.99
CA ALA A 94 -0.32 13.10 -17.30
C ALA A 94 -1.22 13.97 -18.21
N ALA A 95 -2.54 13.74 -18.20
CA ALA A 95 -3.53 14.45 -19.03
C ALA A 95 -4.32 15.52 -18.27
N ARG A 96 -4.15 15.68 -16.94
CA ARG A 96 -4.95 16.64 -16.15
C ARG A 96 -4.23 17.93 -15.74
N ALA A 97 -2.94 18.08 -16.02
CA ALA A 97 -2.22 19.30 -15.66
C ALA A 97 -2.34 20.44 -16.70
N THR A 98 -2.74 20.16 -17.95
CA THR A 98 -2.84 21.17 -19.01
C THR A 98 -4.21 21.85 -19.14
N ASP A 99 -5.28 21.32 -18.56
CA ASP A 99 -6.62 21.93 -18.68
C ASP A 99 -6.83 23.14 -17.73
N TYR A 100 -6.03 23.27 -16.67
CA TYR A 100 -6.15 24.44 -15.78
C TYR A 100 -5.43 25.70 -16.32
N ALA A 101 -4.46 25.56 -17.22
CA ALA A 101 -3.77 26.69 -17.84
C ALA A 101 -4.51 27.28 -19.05
N GLY A 102 -5.42 26.52 -19.68
CA GLY A 102 -6.19 26.96 -20.85
C GLY A 102 -7.43 27.80 -20.53
N ARG A 103 -8.00 27.67 -19.32
CA ARG A 103 -9.29 28.32 -18.99
C ARG A 103 -9.16 29.73 -18.42
N SER A 104 -7.94 30.17 -18.06
CA SER A 104 -7.69 31.53 -17.55
C SER A 104 -7.49 32.58 -18.66
N ALA A 105 -7.30 32.17 -19.92
CA ALA A 105 -7.02 33.08 -21.03
C ALA A 105 -8.27 33.59 -21.78
N ALA A 106 -9.47 33.08 -21.49
CA ALA A 106 -10.69 33.36 -22.25
C ALA A 106 -11.64 34.43 -21.66
N LEU A 107 -11.24 35.17 -20.61
CA LEU A 107 -12.09 36.22 -20.00
C LEU A 107 -11.52 37.64 -20.12
N ARG A 108 -10.63 37.89 -21.09
CA ARG A 108 -10.08 39.24 -21.34
C ARG A 108 -10.36 39.73 -22.76
N THR A 109 -11.64 39.93 -23.10
CA THR A 109 -12.02 40.92 -24.13
C THR A 109 -13.48 41.31 -23.96
N SER A 110 -13.74 42.44 -23.30
CA SER A 110 -14.74 43.44 -23.71
C SER A 110 -14.71 44.64 -22.74
N PRO A 111 -14.10 45.78 -23.11
CA PRO A 111 -14.34 47.04 -22.40
C PRO A 111 -15.72 47.60 -22.78
N LEU A 112 -16.57 47.81 -21.77
CA LEU A 112 -17.98 48.20 -21.88
C LEU A 112 -18.19 49.73 -21.83
N TRP A 113 -17.28 50.53 -22.39
CA TRP A 113 -17.37 52.01 -22.36
C TRP A 113 -17.40 52.69 -23.73
N ALA A 114 -17.42 51.96 -24.85
CA ALA A 114 -17.65 52.55 -26.17
C ALA A 114 -19.15 52.64 -26.48
N SER A 115 -19.81 53.66 -25.94
CA SER A 115 -21.09 54.16 -26.46
C SER A 115 -21.20 55.66 -26.13
N THR A 116 -20.98 56.47 -27.15
CA THR A 116 -21.49 57.83 -27.28
C THR A 116 -21.93 57.99 -28.72
#